data_AF-A0A3L6MPP6-F1
#
_entry.id   AF-A0A3L6MPP6-F1
#
_cell.length_a   1.000
_cell.length_b   1.000
_cell.length_c   1.000
_cell.angle_alpha   90.00
_cell.angle_beta   90.00
_cell.angle_gamma   90.00
#
_symmetry.space_group_name_H-M   'P 1'
#
loop_
_entity.id
_entity.type
_entity.pdbx_description
1 polymer ?
#
loop_
_entity_poly.entity_id
_entity_poly.type
_entity_poly.pdbx_seq_one_letter_code
_entity_poly.pdbx_strand_id
1 'polypeptide(L)'
;MSLMGLTVHDFWRLAAEPFIPLFGVLTPENIALQPILNNFFFPETFVYSLRAEFGKLVPERKDNAYANHDEPRFSIPLGDESCAPWVCFRLSEISIYQNHVLGASSQTPGKDFPKDGSVAFIKLMRLEDSQSLRGELEMYKMLAEAQLGNTLRAPRLLGLVRDESGWVFGLLLTYMHSKSVTLSHAVKPETSSPLRQKWAAQLRSIIYQLHKARLVWEDAEPEEFLIDMNQDAWIVDFGGGYTEGWVPKLAGTMEGYQHALEKTVGFTGI
;
A
#
# COMPACT_ATOMS: atom_id res chain seq x y z
N MET A 1 7.42 -42.01 13.08
CA MET A 1 6.49 -42.78 13.94
C MET A 1 5.82 -41.78 14.87
N SER A 2 4.55 -41.43 14.64
CA SER A 2 3.83 -40.47 15.49
C SER A 2 3.47 -41.15 16.81
N LEU A 3 3.85 -40.58 17.95
CA LEU A 3 3.08 -40.86 19.16
C LEU A 3 1.70 -40.21 18.96
N MET A 4 0.65 -41.04 18.91
CA MET A 4 -0.77 -40.67 19.09
C MET A 4 -1.55 -40.01 17.94
N GLY A 5 -1.14 -40.08 16.66
CA GLY A 5 -2.05 -39.74 15.54
C GLY A 5 -2.65 -38.31 15.53
N LEU A 6 -2.10 -37.40 16.33
CA LEU A 6 -2.53 -36.01 16.44
C LEU A 6 -1.92 -35.19 15.29
N THR A 7 -2.76 -34.35 14.67
CA THR A 7 -2.35 -33.44 13.61
C THR A 7 -1.92 -32.09 14.18
N VAL A 8 -1.21 -31.27 13.38
CA VAL A 8 -0.89 -29.88 13.73
C VAL A 8 -2.17 -29.07 14.01
N HIS A 9 -3.28 -29.39 13.33
CA HIS A 9 -4.56 -28.75 13.59
C HIS A 9 -5.12 -29.11 14.98
N ASP A 10 -4.92 -30.35 15.45
CA ASP A 10 -5.38 -30.76 16.78
C ASP A 10 -4.61 -30.03 17.88
N PHE A 11 -3.31 -29.79 17.65
CA PHE A 11 -2.49 -28.97 18.54
C PHE A 11 -3.00 -27.52 18.62
N TRP A 12 -3.25 -26.86 17.48
CA TRP A 12 -3.77 -25.48 17.46
C TRP A 12 -5.14 -25.37 18.14
N ARG A 13 -6.01 -26.37 17.93
CA ARG A 13 -7.33 -26.41 18.57
C ARG A 13 -7.20 -26.52 20.08
N LEU A 14 -6.40 -27.46 20.57
CA LEU A 14 -6.15 -27.69 21.99
C LEU A 14 -5.47 -26.47 22.66
N ALA A 15 -4.62 -25.76 21.93
CA ALA A 15 -4.00 -24.53 22.43
C ALA A 15 -4.98 -23.35 22.45
N ALA A 16 -5.90 -23.24 21.48
CA ALA A 16 -6.84 -22.12 21.36
C ALA A 16 -8.08 -22.26 22.26
N GLU A 17 -8.53 -23.48 22.55
CA GLU A 17 -9.74 -23.75 23.33
C GLU A 17 -9.82 -23.02 24.68
N PRO A 18 -8.74 -22.95 25.49
CA PRO A 18 -8.75 -22.22 26.76
C PRO A 18 -8.96 -20.70 26.61
N PHE A 19 -8.68 -20.14 25.41
CA PHE A 19 -8.83 -18.72 25.12
C PHE A 19 -10.22 -18.34 24.60
N ILE A 20 -11.05 -19.30 24.19
CA ILE A 20 -12.38 -19.02 23.62
C ILE A 20 -13.24 -18.10 24.52
N PRO A 21 -13.33 -18.33 25.85
CA PRO A 21 -14.09 -17.44 26.72
C PRO A 21 -13.51 -16.02 26.79
N LEU A 22 -12.19 -15.88 26.66
CA LEU A 22 -11.52 -14.57 26.67
C LEU A 22 -11.81 -13.79 25.39
N PHE A 23 -11.86 -14.46 24.23
CA PHE A 23 -12.16 -13.77 22.97
C PHE A 23 -13.51 -13.06 23.00
N GLY A 24 -14.54 -13.63 23.65
CA GLY A 24 -15.84 -12.98 23.80
C GLY A 24 -15.87 -11.78 24.75
N VAL A 25 -14.88 -11.65 25.64
CA VAL A 25 -14.74 -10.51 26.58
C VAL A 25 -13.81 -9.45 26.01
N LEU A 26 -12.77 -9.87 25.28
CA LEU A 26 -11.76 -9.01 24.67
C LEU A 26 -12.19 -8.47 23.29
N THR A 27 -13.26 -8.99 22.70
CA THR A 27 -13.88 -8.35 21.54
C THR A 27 -14.30 -6.95 21.94
N PRO A 28 -13.78 -5.89 21.27
CA PRO A 28 -14.18 -4.53 21.56
C PRO A 28 -15.70 -4.43 21.51
N GLU A 29 -16.33 -4.04 22.61
CA GLU A 29 -17.77 -3.76 22.65
C GLU A 29 -18.06 -2.63 21.68
N ASN A 30 -18.44 -2.99 20.45
CA ASN A 30 -19.23 -2.18 19.51
C ASN A 30 -18.97 -0.66 19.61
N ILE A 31 -17.71 -0.24 19.43
CA ILE A 31 -17.42 1.19 19.48
C ILE A 31 -17.63 1.73 18.08
N ALA A 32 -18.70 2.52 17.93
CA ALA A 32 -18.97 3.41 16.82
C ALA A 32 -17.92 4.54 16.67
N LEU A 33 -16.65 4.28 16.99
CA LEU A 33 -15.54 5.16 16.69
C LEU A 33 -15.14 4.89 15.24
N GLN A 34 -15.07 5.94 14.44
CA GLN A 34 -14.41 5.82 13.15
C GLN A 34 -13.00 5.29 13.38
N PRO A 35 -12.62 4.18 12.73
CA PRO A 35 -11.29 3.62 12.90
C PRO A 35 -10.27 4.63 12.40
N ILE A 36 -9.32 4.99 13.25
CA ILE A 36 -8.22 5.89 12.88
C ILE A 36 -6.97 5.07 12.58
N LEU A 37 -6.11 5.60 11.72
CA LEU A 37 -4.89 4.94 11.27
C LEU A 37 -3.93 4.61 12.43
N ASN A 38 -3.95 5.40 13.50
CA ASN A 38 -3.22 5.09 14.73
C ASN A 38 -3.57 3.70 15.31
N ASN A 39 -4.86 3.34 15.33
CA ASN A 39 -5.32 2.06 15.87
C ASN A 39 -4.98 0.88 14.95
N PHE A 40 -4.74 1.15 13.66
CA PHE A 40 -4.29 0.15 12.70
C PHE A 40 -2.81 -0.22 12.94
N PHE A 41 -1.93 0.76 13.18
CA PHE A 41 -0.51 0.50 13.43
C PHE A 41 -0.20 0.11 14.87
N PHE A 42 -0.94 0.65 15.83
CA PHE A 42 -0.77 0.42 17.26
C PHE A 42 -2.08 -0.13 17.85
N PRO A 43 -2.54 -1.31 17.41
CA PRO A 43 -3.70 -1.93 18.03
C PRO A 43 -3.37 -2.25 19.49
N GLU A 44 -4.39 -2.16 20.35
CA GLU A 44 -4.25 -2.71 21.69
C GLU A 44 -4.01 -4.22 21.57
N THR A 45 -2.87 -4.69 22.11
CA THR A 45 -2.47 -6.09 22.05
C THR A 45 -2.37 -6.67 23.44
N PHE A 46 -2.93 -7.87 23.60
CA PHE A 46 -2.86 -8.62 24.85
C PHE A 46 -2.04 -9.88 24.63
N VAL A 47 -0.99 -10.07 25.43
CA VAL A 47 -0.13 -11.26 25.37
C VAL A 47 -0.53 -12.20 26.49
N TYR A 48 -0.73 -13.47 26.14
CA TYR A 48 -1.02 -14.52 27.10
C TYR A 48 -0.05 -15.68 26.93
N SER A 49 0.33 -16.31 28.04
CA SER A 49 0.91 -17.65 28.03
C SER A 49 -0.14 -18.69 28.34
N LEU A 50 0.03 -19.89 27.76
CA LEU A 50 -0.75 -21.06 28.15
C LEU A 50 0.03 -21.87 29.19
N ARG A 51 -0.58 -22.07 30.36
CA ARG A 51 0.02 -22.82 31.48
C ARG A 51 -0.79 -24.09 31.75
N ALA A 52 -0.12 -25.17 32.14
CA ALA A 52 -0.77 -26.36 32.65
C ALA A 52 -0.91 -26.27 34.19
N GLU A 53 -2.14 -26.22 34.68
CA GLU A 53 -2.48 -26.25 36.10
C GLU A 53 -3.38 -27.46 36.39
N PHE A 54 -2.91 -28.36 37.26
CA PHE A 54 -3.63 -29.59 37.64
C PHE A 54 -4.16 -30.40 36.43
N GLY A 55 -3.36 -30.48 35.36
CA GLY A 55 -3.71 -31.21 34.13
C GLY A 55 -4.68 -30.48 33.18
N LYS A 56 -5.02 -29.23 33.47
CA LYS A 56 -5.81 -28.36 32.58
C LYS A 56 -4.96 -27.24 32.03
N LEU A 57 -5.20 -26.89 30.76
CA LEU A 57 -4.57 -25.73 30.15
C LEU A 57 -5.37 -24.47 30.50
N VAL A 58 -4.70 -23.47 31.05
CA VAL A 58 -5.28 -22.21 31.47
C VAL A 58 -4.50 -21.04 30.84
N PRO A 59 -5.21 -20.02 30.31
CA PRO A 59 -4.58 -18.82 29.81
C PRO A 59 -4.16 -17.92 30.98
N GLU A 60 -2.93 -17.43 30.95
CA GLU A 60 -2.40 -16.48 31.91
C GLU A 60 -2.01 -15.20 31.18
N ARG A 61 -2.63 -14.07 31.55
CA ARG A 61 -2.28 -12.77 31.00
C ARG A 61 -0.88 -12.40 31.46
N LYS A 62 -0.02 -12.03 30.53
CA LYS A 62 1.27 -11.44 30.87
C LYS A 62 1.11 -9.93 30.94
N ASP A 63 1.49 -9.36 32.08
CA ASP A 63 1.68 -7.91 32.19
C ASP A 63 2.92 -7.54 31.37
N ASN A 64 2.68 -6.90 30.22
CA ASN A 64 3.73 -6.57 29.25
C ASN A 64 4.67 -5.48 29.80
N ALA A 65 5.73 -5.87 30.52
CA ALA A 65 6.95 -5.04 30.61
C ALA A 65 7.83 -5.16 29.35
N TYR A 66 7.53 -6.14 28.49
CA TYR A 66 8.20 -6.40 27.22
C TYR A 66 7.16 -6.63 26.13
N ALA A 67 6.27 -5.65 25.92
CA ALA A 67 5.92 -5.34 24.55
C ALA A 67 7.21 -4.78 23.95
N ASN A 68 8.14 -5.65 23.54
CA ASN A 68 9.17 -5.23 22.62
C ASN A 68 8.38 -4.61 21.48
N HIS A 69 8.48 -3.30 21.36
CA HIS A 69 8.18 -2.60 20.13
C HIS A 69 9.09 -3.26 19.09
N ASP A 70 8.63 -4.37 18.50
CA ASP A 70 9.14 -4.81 17.22
C ASP A 70 9.11 -3.54 16.39
N GLU A 71 10.25 -3.16 15.82
CA GLU A 71 10.35 -2.01 14.92
C GLU A 71 9.13 -2.03 14.02
N PRO A 72 8.38 -0.92 13.90
CA PRO A 72 7.13 -0.95 13.18
C PRO A 72 7.41 -1.48 11.78
N ARG A 73 6.85 -2.66 11.45
CA ARG A 73 7.04 -3.30 10.13
C ARG A 73 6.75 -2.33 8.98
N PHE A 74 5.93 -1.33 9.27
CA PHE A 74 5.53 -0.26 8.38
C PHE A 74 6.01 1.10 8.88
N SER A 75 7.30 1.37 8.72
CA SER A 75 7.84 2.71 8.92
C SER A 75 9.22 2.84 8.29
N ILE A 76 9.56 4.03 7.81
CA ILE A 76 10.89 4.37 7.30
C ILE A 76 11.38 5.62 8.03
N PRO A 77 12.59 5.63 8.59
CA PRO A 77 13.16 6.84 9.16
C PRO A 77 13.53 7.78 8.01
N LEU A 78 12.94 8.96 7.98
CA LEU A 78 13.22 9.97 6.96
C LEU A 78 13.50 11.32 7.62
N GLY A 79 14.63 11.93 7.28
CA GLY A 79 15.02 13.24 7.80
C GLY A 79 14.08 14.35 7.37
N ASP A 80 13.98 15.40 8.18
CA ASP A 80 13.02 16.49 7.97
C ASP A 80 13.28 17.28 6.67
N GLU A 81 14.52 17.37 6.21
CA GLU A 81 14.86 18.02 4.94
C GLU A 81 14.12 17.40 3.74
N SER A 82 14.06 16.07 3.68
CA SER A 82 13.33 15.34 2.62
C SER A 82 11.81 15.51 2.73
N CYS A 83 11.31 15.85 3.92
CA CYS A 83 9.88 16.00 4.20
C CYS A 83 9.40 17.44 4.08
N ALA A 84 10.31 18.42 4.17
CA ALA A 84 10.02 19.85 4.15
C ALA A 84 9.14 20.33 2.97
N PRO A 85 9.24 19.75 1.75
CA PRO A 85 8.37 20.13 0.64
C PRO A 85 6.90 19.69 0.81
N TRP A 86 6.60 18.82 1.78
CA TRP A 86 5.33 18.10 1.88
C TRP A 86 4.58 18.42 3.16
N VAL A 87 3.25 18.46 3.07
CA VAL A 87 2.39 18.48 4.25
C VAL A 87 2.57 17.16 5.01
N CYS A 88 2.71 17.23 6.33
CA CYS A 88 2.81 16.05 7.19
C CYS A 88 1.55 15.90 8.05
N PHE A 89 1.02 14.69 8.09
CA PHE A 89 -0.16 14.31 8.87
C PHE A 89 0.24 13.31 9.95
N ARG A 90 -0.31 13.45 11.16
CA ARG A 90 -0.16 12.40 12.19
C ARG A 90 -1.13 11.25 11.93
N LEU A 91 -0.78 10.08 12.43
CA LEU A 91 -1.61 8.88 12.37
C LEU A 91 -3.02 9.08 12.97
N SER A 92 -3.14 9.93 14.00
CA SER A 92 -4.42 10.27 14.64
C SER A 92 -5.28 11.23 13.81
N GLU A 93 -4.77 11.75 12.69
CA GLU A 93 -5.45 12.71 11.83
C GLU A 93 -6.07 12.06 10.60
N ILE A 94 -5.86 10.75 10.44
CA ILE A 94 -6.33 9.97 9.29
C ILE A 94 -7.37 8.98 9.79
N SER A 95 -8.60 9.14 9.30
CA SER A 95 -9.69 8.19 9.51
C SER A 95 -9.71 7.18 8.38
N ILE A 96 -9.88 5.91 8.70
CA ILE A 96 -9.94 4.80 7.74
C ILE A 96 -11.41 4.50 7.42
N TYR A 97 -11.69 4.27 6.14
CA TYR A 97 -12.96 3.68 5.74
C TYR A 97 -12.92 2.16 5.94
N GLN A 98 -13.59 1.67 6.99
CA GLN A 98 -13.73 0.23 7.21
C GLN A 98 -15.02 -0.28 6.55
N ASN A 99 -14.88 -1.03 5.46
CA ASN A 99 -15.98 -1.88 5.02
C ASN A 99 -16.15 -2.97 6.08
N HIS A 100 -17.37 -3.13 6.61
CA HIS A 100 -17.72 -4.17 7.57
C HIS A 100 -17.52 -5.57 6.95
N VAL A 101 -16.29 -6.08 6.96
CA VAL A 101 -15.99 -7.48 6.72
C VAL A 101 -15.61 -8.06 8.07
N LEU A 102 -16.49 -8.91 8.62
CA LEU A 102 -16.22 -9.69 9.83
C LEU A 102 -14.98 -10.57 9.58
N GLY A 103 -13.86 -10.23 10.22
CA GLY A 103 -12.58 -10.94 10.12
C GLY A 103 -11.39 -10.04 10.44
N ALA A 104 -10.22 -10.64 10.70
CA ALA A 104 -8.98 -9.88 10.83
C ALA A 104 -8.75 -9.11 9.51
N SER A 105 -8.83 -7.77 9.57
CA SER A 105 -8.61 -6.91 8.41
C SER A 105 -7.14 -6.98 8.01
N SER A 106 -6.78 -7.97 7.20
CA SER A 106 -5.49 -8.05 6.51
C SER A 106 -5.40 -7.07 5.33
N GLN A 107 -6.43 -6.24 5.13
CA GLN A 107 -6.48 -5.29 4.04
C GLN A 107 -5.90 -3.95 4.49
N THR A 108 -4.86 -3.52 3.78
CA THR A 108 -4.39 -2.14 3.73
C THR A 108 -5.59 -1.20 3.59
N PRO A 109 -5.67 -0.10 4.38
CA PRO A 109 -6.70 0.92 4.19
C PRO A 109 -6.71 1.40 2.73
N GLY A 110 -7.83 1.20 2.04
CA GLY A 110 -7.96 1.57 0.61
C GLY A 110 -8.67 2.90 0.37
N LYS A 111 -9.23 3.50 1.42
CA LYS A 111 -9.93 4.79 1.41
C LYS A 111 -9.75 5.43 2.76
N ASP A 112 -9.19 6.63 2.76
CA ASP A 112 -8.84 7.35 3.97
C ASP A 112 -9.38 8.78 3.89
N PHE A 113 -9.73 9.33 5.04
CA PHE A 113 -10.23 10.69 5.18
C PHE A 113 -9.28 11.46 6.10
N PRO A 114 -8.45 12.37 5.55
CA PRO A 114 -7.74 13.33 6.35
C PRO A 114 -8.71 14.26 7.10
N LYS A 115 -8.22 14.97 8.12
CA LYS A 115 -9.00 15.93 8.91
C LYS A 115 -9.71 17.02 8.08
N ASP A 116 -9.25 17.30 6.87
CA ASP A 116 -9.86 18.26 5.95
C ASP A 116 -11.15 17.76 5.29
N GLY A 117 -11.50 16.48 5.48
CA GLY A 117 -12.69 15.84 4.91
C GLY A 117 -12.55 15.39 3.46
N SER A 118 -11.35 15.51 2.87
CA SER A 118 -11.06 14.98 1.54
C SER A 118 -10.97 13.44 1.54
N VAL A 119 -11.00 12.82 0.36
CA VAL A 119 -10.80 11.36 0.21
C VAL A 119 -9.43 11.12 -0.39
N ALA A 120 -8.63 10.31 0.29
CA ALA A 120 -7.29 9.93 -0.09
C ALA A 120 -7.14 8.40 -0.11
N PHE A 121 -6.03 7.95 -0.67
CA PHE A 121 -5.53 6.59 -0.58
C PHE A 121 -4.18 6.63 0.12
N ILE A 122 -3.97 5.79 1.13
CA ILE A 122 -2.66 5.63 1.76
C ILE A 122 -1.84 4.50 1.12
N LYS A 123 -0.68 4.85 0.56
CA LYS A 123 0.36 3.87 0.21
C LYS A 123 1.23 3.64 1.45
N LEU A 124 1.06 2.49 2.10
CA LEU A 124 1.85 2.13 3.28
C LEU A 124 3.31 1.90 2.93
N MET A 125 4.20 2.34 3.81
CA MET A 125 5.64 2.19 3.65
C MET A 125 6.19 1.13 4.59
N ARG A 126 6.93 0.16 4.06
CA ARG A 126 7.67 -0.86 4.82
C ARG A 126 9.11 -0.42 4.99
N LEU A 127 9.78 -0.97 6.00
CA LEU A 127 11.19 -0.67 6.27
C LEU A 127 12.08 -0.91 5.03
N GLU A 128 11.75 -1.93 4.24
CA GLU A 128 12.45 -2.32 3.01
C GLU A 128 12.29 -1.28 1.87
N ASP A 129 11.26 -0.43 1.91
CA ASP A 129 10.93 0.52 0.83
C ASP A 129 11.75 1.83 0.92
N SER A 130 12.77 1.91 1.78
CA SER A 130 13.53 3.15 2.04
C SER A 130 14.14 3.81 0.81
N GLN A 131 14.68 3.01 -0.12
CA GLN A 131 15.21 3.52 -1.40
C GLN A 131 14.07 3.94 -2.33
N SER A 132 13.02 3.12 -2.39
CA SER A 132 11.84 3.34 -3.22
C SER A 132 11.10 4.63 -2.84
N LEU A 133 10.95 4.89 -1.54
CA LEU A 133 10.34 6.11 -1.01
C LEU A 133 11.03 7.38 -1.50
N ARG A 134 12.37 7.42 -1.52
CA ARG A 134 13.11 8.62 -1.96
C ARG A 134 12.88 8.88 -3.45
N GLY A 135 12.93 7.84 -4.29
CA GLY A 135 12.62 7.96 -5.71
C GLY A 135 11.20 8.45 -5.97
N GLU A 136 10.23 7.89 -5.23
CA GLU A 136 8.83 8.28 -5.33
C GLU A 136 8.59 9.74 -4.94
N LEU A 137 9.19 10.21 -3.85
CA LEU A 137 9.09 11.61 -3.42
C LEU A 137 9.72 12.57 -4.43
N GLU A 138 10.90 12.24 -4.96
CA GLU A 138 11.54 13.06 -5.99
C GLU A 138 10.69 13.12 -7.27
N MET A 139 10.08 12.01 -7.70
CA MET A 139 9.18 12.03 -8.85
C MET A 139 7.95 12.91 -8.61
N TYR A 140 7.28 12.79 -7.45
CA TYR A 140 6.15 13.65 -7.14
C TYR A 140 6.53 15.13 -7.10
N LYS A 141 7.72 15.45 -6.57
CA LYS A 141 8.25 16.82 -6.57
C LYS A 141 8.45 17.32 -8.01
N MET A 142 9.09 16.53 -8.86
CA MET A 142 9.31 16.86 -10.27
C MET A 142 7.99 17.03 -11.04
N LEU A 143 6.99 16.18 -10.78
CA LEU A 143 5.65 16.30 -11.38
C LEU A 143 4.95 17.61 -10.98
N ALA A 144 5.09 18.02 -9.72
CA ALA A 144 4.55 19.27 -9.21
C ALA A 144 5.27 20.48 -9.84
N GLU A 145 6.61 20.47 -9.90
CA GLU A 145 7.42 21.52 -10.52
C GLU A 145 7.16 21.66 -12.03
N ALA A 146 6.95 20.54 -12.73
CA ALA A 146 6.57 20.50 -14.14
C ALA A 146 5.10 20.89 -14.39
N GLN A 147 4.32 21.17 -13.35
CA GLN A 147 2.89 21.50 -13.41
C GLN A 147 2.03 20.43 -14.09
N LEU A 148 2.51 19.18 -14.08
CA LEU A 148 1.83 18.04 -14.71
C LEU A 148 0.72 17.44 -13.86
N GLY A 149 0.63 17.79 -12.57
CA GLY A 149 -0.34 17.20 -11.64
C GLY A 149 -1.81 17.32 -12.07
N ASN A 150 -2.16 18.31 -12.93
CA ASN A 150 -3.53 18.49 -13.42
C ASN A 150 -3.80 17.84 -14.78
N THR A 151 -2.77 17.50 -15.56
CA THR A 151 -2.91 17.01 -16.94
C THR A 151 -2.48 15.55 -17.09
N LEU A 152 -1.57 15.10 -16.24
CA LEU A 152 -1.10 13.73 -16.19
C LEU A 152 -2.09 12.88 -15.41
N ARG A 153 -2.40 11.69 -15.94
CA ARG A 153 -3.24 10.68 -15.27
C ARG A 153 -2.42 9.91 -14.25
N ALA A 154 -2.02 10.60 -13.18
CA ALA A 154 -1.30 10.05 -12.05
C ALA A 154 -2.00 10.46 -10.74
N PRO A 155 -1.91 9.65 -9.67
CA PRO A 155 -2.17 10.13 -8.32
C PRO A 155 -1.31 11.36 -8.01
N ARG A 156 -1.75 12.20 -7.08
CA ARG A 156 -0.94 13.31 -6.55
C ARG A 156 -0.62 13.03 -5.11
N LEU A 157 0.61 13.35 -4.71
CA LEU A 157 1.00 13.33 -3.31
C LEU A 157 0.35 14.52 -2.58
N LEU A 158 -0.55 14.21 -1.65
CA LEU A 158 -1.21 15.17 -0.76
C LEU A 158 -0.33 15.47 0.47
N GLY A 159 0.46 14.48 0.90
CA GLY A 159 1.38 14.63 2.02
C GLY A 159 1.91 13.30 2.55
N LEU A 160 2.70 13.37 3.61
CA LEU A 160 3.31 12.24 4.29
C LEU A 160 2.56 11.94 5.58
N VAL A 161 2.43 10.67 5.94
CA VAL A 161 1.95 10.25 7.26
C VAL A 161 3.15 9.96 8.14
N ARG A 162 3.33 10.76 9.20
CA ARG A 162 4.50 10.70 10.08
C ARG A 162 4.13 10.70 11.56
N ASP A 163 5.03 10.18 12.40
CA ASP A 163 4.97 10.38 13.85
C ASP A 163 5.90 11.52 14.32
N GLU A 164 5.84 11.81 15.61
CA GLU A 164 6.67 12.83 16.26
C GLU A 164 8.16 12.44 16.32
N SER A 165 8.48 11.17 16.10
CA SER A 165 9.85 10.65 16.05
C SER A 165 10.47 10.73 14.64
N GLY A 166 9.72 11.23 13.66
CA GLY A 166 10.17 11.45 12.29
C GLY A 166 10.02 10.25 11.36
N TRP A 167 9.37 9.17 11.81
CA TRP A 167 9.12 7.99 10.99
C TRP A 167 7.98 8.22 10.02
N VAL A 168 8.15 7.80 8.77
CA VAL A 168 7.13 7.85 7.72
C VAL A 168 6.42 6.50 7.63
N PHE A 169 5.11 6.49 7.85
CA PHE A 169 4.25 5.30 7.81
C PHE A 169 3.59 5.10 6.44
N GLY A 170 3.45 6.18 5.66
CA GLY A 170 2.80 6.12 4.35
C GLY A 170 2.78 7.44 3.59
N LEU A 171 2.41 7.34 2.32
CA LEU A 171 2.11 8.47 1.44
C LEU A 171 0.60 8.62 1.28
N LEU A 172 0.07 9.82 1.50
CA LEU A 172 -1.33 10.13 1.17
C LEU A 172 -1.42 10.60 -0.27
N LEU A 173 -2.12 9.83 -1.09
CA LEU A 173 -2.32 10.10 -2.51
C LEU A 173 -3.77 10.49 -2.78
N THR A 174 -4.02 11.30 -3.81
CA THR A 174 -5.38 11.55 -4.29
C THR A 174 -6.08 10.25 -4.61
N TYR A 175 -7.30 10.08 -4.11
CA TYR A 175 -8.05 8.86 -4.35
C TYR A 175 -8.41 8.70 -5.83
N MET A 176 -8.08 7.54 -6.39
CA MET A 176 -8.52 7.12 -7.71
C MET A 176 -9.55 6.02 -7.58
N HIS A 177 -10.70 6.18 -8.22
CA HIS A 177 -11.76 5.18 -8.15
C HIS A 177 -11.44 4.01 -9.08
N SER A 178 -10.65 3.06 -8.59
CA SER A 178 -10.28 1.82 -9.29
C SER A 178 -10.71 0.57 -8.48
N LYS A 179 -10.81 -0.56 -9.18
CA LYS A 179 -10.99 -1.90 -8.60
C LYS A 179 -9.65 -2.63 -8.38
N SER A 180 -8.54 -1.90 -8.35
CA SER A 180 -7.18 -2.45 -8.28
C SER A 180 -6.88 -3.41 -9.42
N VAL A 181 -7.37 -3.09 -10.63
CA VAL A 181 -7.12 -3.87 -11.84
C VAL A 181 -5.99 -3.18 -12.62
N THR A 182 -4.85 -3.86 -12.74
CA THR A 182 -3.73 -3.40 -13.56
C THR A 182 -4.05 -3.57 -15.05
N LEU A 183 -3.30 -2.88 -15.92
CA LEU A 183 -3.40 -3.05 -17.36
C LEU A 183 -3.09 -4.50 -17.76
N SER A 184 -2.11 -5.15 -17.10
CA SER A 184 -1.82 -6.57 -17.33
C SER A 184 -3.03 -7.49 -17.11
N HIS A 185 -3.83 -7.21 -16.07
CA HIS A 185 -5.03 -7.98 -15.79
C HIS A 185 -6.25 -7.56 -16.64
N ALA A 186 -6.29 -6.31 -17.09
CA ALA A 186 -7.40 -5.76 -17.88
C ALA A 186 -7.33 -6.19 -19.36
N VAL A 187 -6.13 -6.37 -19.89
CA VAL A 187 -5.92 -6.81 -21.27
C VAL A 187 -6.08 -8.33 -21.36
N LYS A 188 -7.22 -8.77 -21.89
CA LYS A 188 -7.58 -10.18 -22.07
C LYS A 188 -8.00 -10.44 -23.53
N PRO A 189 -7.94 -11.68 -24.05
CA PRO A 189 -8.31 -11.97 -25.43
C PRO A 189 -9.68 -11.39 -25.87
N GLU A 190 -10.64 -11.37 -24.96
CA GLU A 190 -12.00 -10.83 -25.15
C GLU A 190 -12.10 -9.29 -25.04
N THR A 191 -11.04 -8.60 -24.59
CA THR A 191 -11.03 -7.15 -24.47
C THR A 191 -11.19 -6.50 -25.83
N SER A 192 -12.24 -5.68 -25.96
CA SER A 192 -12.61 -5.03 -27.22
C SER A 192 -11.49 -4.15 -27.80
N SER A 193 -11.39 -4.12 -29.13
CA SER A 193 -10.42 -3.28 -29.85
C SER A 193 -10.52 -1.78 -29.50
N PRO A 194 -11.71 -1.16 -29.39
CA PRO A 194 -11.81 0.25 -28.99
C PRO A 194 -11.19 0.54 -27.62
N LEU A 195 -11.31 -0.40 -26.67
CA LEU A 195 -10.78 -0.24 -25.33
C LEU A 195 -9.25 -0.33 -25.31
N ARG A 196 -8.69 -1.28 -26.07
CA ARG A 196 -7.25 -1.40 -26.28
C ARG A 196 -6.65 -0.15 -26.93
N GLN A 197 -7.32 0.39 -27.96
CA GLN A 197 -6.91 1.64 -28.61
C GLN A 197 -6.96 2.83 -27.65
N LYS A 198 -8.00 2.91 -26.81
CA LYS A 198 -8.13 3.94 -25.78
C LYS A 198 -6.95 3.89 -24.81
N TRP A 199 -6.63 2.71 -24.27
CA TRP A 199 -5.49 2.56 -23.36
C TRP A 199 -4.17 2.88 -24.04
N ALA A 200 -3.94 2.39 -25.26
CA ALA A 200 -2.74 2.73 -26.04
C ALA A 200 -2.57 4.24 -26.23
N ALA A 201 -3.66 4.96 -26.52
CA ALA A 201 -3.64 6.41 -26.66
C ALA A 201 -3.36 7.13 -25.33
N GLN A 202 -3.93 6.64 -24.22
CA GLN A 202 -3.69 7.19 -22.89
C GLN A 202 -2.25 6.99 -22.42
N LEU A 203 -1.70 5.79 -22.62
CA LEU A 203 -0.30 5.51 -22.36
C LEU A 203 0.60 6.44 -23.19
N ARG A 204 0.37 6.55 -24.51
CA ARG A 204 1.11 7.50 -25.38
C ARG A 204 1.04 8.94 -24.90
N SER A 205 -0.11 9.37 -24.37
CA SER A 205 -0.26 10.71 -23.79
C SER A 205 0.55 10.89 -22.51
N ILE A 206 0.55 9.91 -21.60
CA ILE A 206 1.35 9.90 -20.38
C ILE A 206 2.85 9.99 -20.73
N ILE A 207 3.30 9.12 -21.64
CA ILE A 207 4.66 9.08 -22.18
C ILE A 207 5.09 10.45 -22.70
N TYR A 208 4.25 11.03 -23.57
CA TYR A 208 4.54 12.31 -24.18
C TYR A 208 4.67 13.44 -23.16
N GLN A 209 3.79 13.48 -22.15
CA GLN A 209 3.84 14.49 -21.10
C GLN A 209 5.10 14.39 -20.24
N LEU A 210 5.49 13.17 -19.85
CA LEU A 210 6.70 12.92 -19.07
C LEU A 210 7.97 13.26 -19.87
N HIS A 211 8.05 12.82 -21.14
CA HIS A 211 9.15 13.19 -22.04
C HIS A 211 9.26 14.70 -22.25
N LYS A 212 8.13 15.38 -22.45
CA LYS A 212 8.11 16.84 -22.64
C LYS A 212 8.66 17.57 -21.41
N ALA A 213 8.44 17.03 -20.21
CA ALA A 213 8.98 17.54 -18.96
C ALA A 213 10.40 17.02 -18.64
N ARG A 214 10.99 16.20 -19.51
CA ARG A 214 12.30 15.54 -19.32
C ARG A 214 12.36 14.68 -18.05
N LEU A 215 11.24 14.09 -17.66
CA LEU A 215 11.14 13.19 -16.53
C LEU A 215 11.34 11.75 -17.00
N VAL A 216 12.22 11.03 -16.33
CA VAL A 216 12.51 9.61 -16.58
C VAL A 216 11.85 8.79 -15.49
N TRP A 217 10.99 7.84 -15.87
CA TRP A 217 10.38 6.89 -14.96
C TRP A 217 10.96 5.50 -15.26
N GLU A 218 11.51 4.84 -14.25
CA GLU A 218 12.41 3.71 -14.49
C GLU A 218 11.70 2.39 -14.77
N ASP A 219 10.43 2.23 -14.37
CA ASP A 219 9.73 0.95 -14.41
C ASP A 219 8.34 1.06 -15.05
N ALA A 220 8.31 1.09 -16.38
CA ALA A 220 7.07 1.32 -17.12
C ALA A 220 6.33 0.02 -17.47
N GLU A 221 6.01 -0.81 -16.49
CA GLU A 221 5.33 -2.10 -16.71
C GLU A 221 3.81 -1.97 -16.81
N PRO A 222 3.09 -2.89 -17.49
CA PRO A 222 1.63 -2.94 -17.46
C PRO A 222 1.03 -3.06 -16.05
N GLU A 223 1.80 -3.59 -15.10
CA GLU A 223 1.47 -3.69 -13.68
C GLU A 223 1.33 -2.31 -13.03
N GLU A 224 2.12 -1.34 -13.47
CA GLU A 224 2.16 0.03 -12.97
C GLU A 224 1.13 0.96 -13.62
N PHE A 225 0.21 0.40 -14.39
CA PHE A 225 -0.96 1.12 -14.89
C PHE A 225 -2.23 0.53 -14.30
N LEU A 226 -2.98 1.32 -13.54
CA LEU A 226 -4.31 0.93 -13.06
C LEU A 226 -5.39 1.41 -14.02
N ILE A 227 -6.41 0.56 -14.21
CA ILE A 227 -7.63 0.92 -14.91
C ILE A 227 -8.67 1.40 -13.89
N ASP A 228 -9.14 2.62 -14.08
CA ASP A 228 -10.19 3.19 -13.24
C ASP A 228 -11.60 2.70 -13.65
N MET A 229 -12.60 3.10 -12.89
CA MET A 229 -14.00 2.74 -13.16
C MET A 229 -14.56 3.32 -14.46
N ASN A 230 -13.94 4.35 -15.03
CA ASN A 230 -14.26 4.92 -16.34
C ASN A 230 -13.49 4.24 -17.48
N GLN A 231 -12.76 3.16 -17.18
CA GLN A 231 -11.88 2.46 -18.11
C GLN A 231 -10.75 3.36 -18.65
N ASP A 232 -10.29 4.31 -17.85
CA ASP A 232 -9.10 5.09 -18.15
C ASP A 232 -7.87 4.46 -17.50
N ALA A 233 -6.75 4.43 -18.23
CA ALA A 233 -5.46 4.03 -17.70
C ALA A 233 -4.79 5.18 -16.95
N TRP A 234 -4.32 4.89 -15.74
CA TRP A 234 -3.59 5.78 -14.86
C TRP A 234 -2.23 5.17 -14.55
N ILE A 235 -1.17 5.97 -14.63
CA ILE A 235 0.15 5.57 -14.12
C ILE A 235 0.10 5.60 -12.60
N VAL A 236 0.55 4.53 -11.97
CA VAL A 236 0.72 4.40 -10.52
C VAL A 236 2.14 3.96 -10.21
N ASP A 237 2.53 4.12 -8.94
CA ASP A 237 3.84 3.76 -8.41
C ASP A 237 5.05 4.46 -9.07
N PHE A 238 5.64 5.39 -8.31
CA PHE A 238 6.90 6.02 -8.70
C PHE A 238 8.06 5.59 -7.82
N GLY A 239 7.86 4.56 -7.01
CA GLY A 239 8.88 3.98 -6.14
C GLY A 239 10.11 3.50 -6.89
N GLY A 240 9.93 3.14 -8.15
CA GLY A 240 11.00 2.58 -8.96
C GLY A 240 11.35 1.16 -8.51
N GLY A 241 11.89 0.42 -9.47
CA GLY A 241 12.28 -0.98 -9.37
C GLY A 241 13.02 -1.36 -10.64
N TYR A 242 13.87 -2.38 -10.57
CA TYR A 242 14.41 -3.02 -11.77
C TYR A 242 13.69 -4.33 -11.97
N THR A 243 12.83 -4.38 -12.99
CA THR A 243 12.19 -5.64 -13.37
C THR A 243 12.96 -6.30 -14.51
N GLU A 244 13.57 -7.45 -14.19
CA GLU A 244 14.39 -8.22 -15.13
C GLU A 244 13.55 -8.65 -16.33
N GLY A 245 13.90 -8.16 -17.52
CA GLY A 245 13.21 -8.47 -18.77
C GLY A 245 12.30 -7.36 -19.31
N TRP A 246 12.09 -6.26 -18.58
CA TRP A 246 11.29 -5.11 -19.03
C TRP A 246 12.13 -3.90 -19.46
N VAL A 247 13.30 -3.69 -18.85
CA VAL A 247 14.26 -2.65 -19.24
C VAL A 247 15.64 -3.28 -19.50
N PRO A 248 16.27 -3.10 -20.69
CA PRO A 248 17.65 -3.55 -20.95
C PRO A 248 18.68 -2.81 -20.07
N LYS A 249 19.98 -2.94 -20.38
CA LYS A 249 21.14 -2.22 -19.77
C LYS A 249 21.09 -0.67 -19.80
N LEU A 250 19.91 -0.07 -20.00
CA LEU A 250 19.62 1.37 -20.13
C LEU A 250 18.62 1.85 -19.06
N ALA A 251 18.46 1.12 -17.94
CA ALA A 251 17.65 1.58 -16.80
C ALA A 251 18.14 2.96 -16.32
N GLY A 252 17.18 3.84 -16.01
CA GLY A 252 17.47 5.24 -15.63
C GLY A 252 17.82 6.18 -16.79
N THR A 253 17.75 5.75 -18.06
CA THR A 253 17.90 6.64 -19.23
C THR A 253 16.57 6.88 -19.95
N MET A 254 16.53 7.99 -20.71
CA MET A 254 15.35 8.35 -21.53
C MET A 254 15.07 7.29 -22.61
N GLU A 255 16.10 6.67 -23.15
CA GLU A 255 15.99 5.62 -24.17
C GLU A 255 15.45 4.31 -23.58
N GLY A 256 15.94 3.91 -22.40
CA GLY A 256 15.41 2.74 -21.69
C GLY A 256 13.94 2.94 -21.31
N TYR A 257 13.60 4.14 -20.84
CA TYR A 257 12.24 4.54 -20.53
C TYR A 257 11.31 4.48 -21.75
N GLN A 258 11.70 5.12 -22.86
CA GLN A 258 10.92 5.08 -24.10
C GLN A 258 10.68 3.65 -24.57
N HIS A 259 11.70 2.79 -24.50
CA HIS A 259 11.57 1.39 -24.89
C HIS A 259 10.54 0.62 -24.04
N ALA A 260 10.61 0.76 -22.71
CA ALA A 260 9.68 0.11 -21.79
C ALA A 260 8.23 0.54 -22.06
N LEU A 261 8.03 1.83 -22.32
CA LEU A 261 6.73 2.38 -22.65
C LEU A 261 6.18 1.92 -23.99
N GLU A 262 7.01 1.85 -25.04
CA GLU A 262 6.61 1.30 -26.33
C GLU A 262 6.19 -0.17 -26.20
N LYS A 263 6.91 -0.93 -25.38
CA LYS A 263 6.58 -2.33 -25.06
C LYS A 263 5.23 -2.44 -24.34
N THR A 264 4.97 -1.55 -23.37
CA THR A 264 3.69 -1.50 -22.63
C THR A 264 2.54 -1.05 -23.51
N VAL A 265 2.75 -0.12 -24.44
CA VAL A 265 1.76 0.20 -25.48
C VAL A 265 1.48 -1.02 -26.35
N GLY A 266 2.52 -1.74 -26.79
CA GLY A 266 2.37 -2.98 -27.56
C GLY A 266 1.64 -4.09 -26.79
N PHE A 267 1.75 -4.12 -25.46
CA PHE A 267 1.02 -5.05 -24.60
C PHE A 267 -0.51 -4.92 -24.76
N THR A 268 -1.00 -3.73 -25.13
CA THR A 268 -2.44 -3.54 -25.43
C THR A 268 -2.92 -4.29 -26.67
N GLY A 269 -2.02 -4.85 -27.50
CA GLY A 269 -2.34 -5.63 -28.70
C GLY A 269 -2.83 -4.78 -29.87
N ILE A 270 -2.36 -3.52 -29.96
CA ILE A 270 -2.61 -2.56 -31.06
C ILE A 270 -1.34 -2.35 -31.87
#